data_AF-A0A6I3B8E3-F1
#
_entry.id   AF-A0A6I3B8E3-F1
#
_cell.length_a   1.000
_cell.length_b   1.000
_cell.length_c   1.000
_cell.angle_alpha   90.00
_cell.angle_beta   90.00
_cell.angle_gamma   90.00
#
_symmetry.space_group_name_H-M   'P 1'
#
loop_
_entity.id
_entity.type
_entity.pdbx_description
1 polymer ?
#
loop_
_entity_poly.entity_id
_entity_poly.type
_entity_poly.pdbx_seq_one_letter_code
_entity_poly.pdbx_strand_id
1 'polypeptide(L)'
;MFATTLLELHSSSAWIMIIGNAMAGIWALVAHKNVSFRSRALWWFIGLAQFTVFVQVALGVAVVNRDKIEYPAFHAFYGFVAIIAIAIIYSYRAQLKSRVYLLYGFGGLFIMGLGIRAVLVGQAG
;
A
#
# COMPACT_ATOMS: atom_id res chain seq x y z
N MET A 1 30.57 1.73 4.25
CA MET A 1 29.47 2.34 3.45
C MET A 1 28.63 1.18 2.95
N PHE A 2 27.47 0.90 3.56
CA PHE A 2 26.65 -0.24 3.14
C PHE A 2 25.94 0.14 1.84
N ALA A 3 26.36 -0.43 0.71
CA ALA A 3 25.57 -0.38 -0.50
C ALA A 3 24.42 -1.39 -0.34
N THR A 4 23.21 -0.91 -0.04
CA THR A 4 22.02 -1.75 -0.02
C THR A 4 21.71 -2.26 -1.41
N THR A 5 21.46 -3.56 -1.54
CA THR A 5 21.04 -4.14 -2.82
C THR A 5 19.61 -3.70 -3.16
N LEU A 6 19.25 -3.78 -4.45
CA LEU A 6 17.90 -3.43 -4.90
C LEU A 6 16.83 -4.35 -4.27
N LEU A 7 17.16 -5.63 -4.12
CA LEU A 7 16.31 -6.62 -3.45
C LEU A 7 16.14 -6.32 -1.95
N GLU A 8 17.21 -5.96 -1.24
CA GLU A 8 17.14 -5.54 0.16
C GLU A 8 16.29 -4.29 0.31
N LEU A 9 16.45 -3.31 -0.59
CA LEU A 9 15.65 -2.10 -0.58
C LEU A 9 14.17 -2.43 -0.79
N HIS A 10 13.82 -3.25 -1.79
CA HIS A 10 12.46 -3.71 -2.04
C HIS A 10 11.86 -4.41 -0.80
N SER A 11 12.58 -5.38 -0.25
CA SER A 11 12.13 -6.22 0.87
C SER A 11 11.96 -5.43 2.17
N SER A 12 12.93 -4.57 2.50
CA SER A 12 12.88 -3.75 3.72
C SER A 12 11.82 -2.66 3.65
N SER A 13 11.68 -2.00 2.49
CA SER A 13 10.69 -0.94 2.32
C SER A 13 9.25 -1.45 2.21
N ALA A 14 9.03 -2.76 2.03
CA ALA A 14 7.70 -3.36 2.04
C ALA A 14 6.95 -3.07 3.35
N TRP A 15 7.67 -3.06 4.48
CA TRP A 15 7.08 -2.74 5.79
C TRP A 15 6.60 -1.29 5.88
N ILE A 16 7.25 -0.36 5.19
CA ILE A 16 6.81 1.04 5.13
C ILE A 16 5.44 1.11 4.44
N MET A 17 5.26 0.37 3.34
CA MET A 17 3.99 0.28 2.64
C MET A 17 2.91 -0.35 3.51
N ILE A 18 3.19 -1.50 4.14
CA ILE A 18 2.23 -2.24 4.97
C ILE A 18 1.79 -1.38 6.17
N ILE A 19 2.74 -0.91 6.97
CA ILE A 19 2.46 -0.16 8.20
C ILE A 19 1.86 1.20 7.86
N GLY A 20 2.36 1.89 6.83
CA GLY A 20 1.82 3.19 6.40
C GLY A 20 0.35 3.10 6.00
N ASN A 21 -0.02 2.09 5.20
CA ASN A 21 -1.42 1.90 4.79
C ASN A 21 -2.30 1.41 5.96
N ALA A 22 -1.75 0.62 6.89
CA ALA A 22 -2.44 0.23 8.12
C ALA A 22 -2.79 1.45 8.97
N MET A 23 -1.80 2.30 9.23
CA MET A 23 -1.97 3.54 10.00
C MET A 23 -2.94 4.49 9.32
N ALA A 24 -2.86 4.62 7.99
CA ALA A 24 -3.74 5.49 7.21
C ALA A 24 -5.20 4.98 7.29
N GLY A 25 -5.39 3.66 7.18
CA GLY A 25 -6.67 3.00 7.35
C GLY A 25 -7.26 3.23 8.74
N ILE A 26 -6.48 2.97 9.79
CA ILE A 26 -6.90 3.18 11.18
C ILE A 26 -7.25 4.65 11.44
N TRP A 27 -6.40 5.59 11.02
CA TRP A 27 -6.68 7.02 11.21
C TRP A 27 -7.96 7.44 10.48
N ALA A 28 -8.18 6.99 9.24
CA ALA A 28 -9.43 7.27 8.54
C ALA A 28 -10.66 6.67 9.25
N LEU A 29 -10.57 5.45 9.77
CA LEU A 29 -11.65 4.83 10.57
C LEU A 29 -11.93 5.59 11.87
N VAL A 30 -10.88 6.05 12.57
CA VAL A 30 -11.02 6.90 13.76
C VAL A 30 -11.67 8.24 13.39
N ALA A 31 -11.25 8.87 12.28
CA ALA A 31 -11.80 10.12 11.78
C ALA A 31 -13.26 10.01 11.32
N HIS A 32 -13.71 8.80 10.95
CA HIS A 32 -15.12 8.56 10.69
C HIS A 32 -15.97 8.79 11.96
N LYS A 33 -15.56 8.19 13.09
CA LYS A 33 -16.27 8.29 14.37
C LYS A 33 -16.01 9.59 15.12
N ASN A 34 -14.81 10.14 15.01
CA ASN A 34 -14.38 11.31 15.77
C ASN A 34 -13.94 12.45 14.85
N VAL A 35 -14.70 13.55 14.89
CA VAL A 35 -14.49 14.75 14.06
C VAL A 35 -13.13 15.40 14.32
N SER A 36 -12.60 15.33 15.54
CA SER A 36 -11.31 15.93 15.90
C SER A 36 -10.10 15.33 15.15
N PHE A 37 -10.25 14.12 14.59
CA PHE A 37 -9.21 13.47 13.78
C PHE A 37 -9.32 13.80 12.29
N ARG A 38 -10.33 14.58 11.87
CA ARG A 38 -10.50 15.03 10.49
C ARG A 38 -9.62 16.25 10.26
N SER A 39 -8.48 16.03 9.62
CA SER A 39 -7.53 17.11 9.31
C SER A 39 -7.03 17.01 7.88
N ARG A 40 -6.42 18.10 7.39
CA ARG A 40 -5.73 18.08 6.09
C ARG A 40 -4.54 17.11 6.08
N ALA A 41 -3.91 16.89 7.23
CA ALA A 41 -2.78 15.98 7.38
C ALA A 41 -3.16 14.52 7.09
N LEU A 42 -4.38 14.10 7.46
CA LEU A 42 -4.89 12.76 7.14
C LEU A 42 -4.83 12.46 5.64
N TRP A 43 -5.25 13.41 4.80
CA TRP A 43 -5.30 13.21 3.36
C TRP A 43 -3.91 13.13 2.72
N TRP A 44 -2.98 13.97 3.20
CA TRP A 44 -1.57 13.87 2.79
C TRP A 44 -0.95 12.55 3.21
N PHE A 45 -1.25 12.09 4.43
CA PHE A 45 -0.74 10.83 4.94
C PHE A 45 -1.28 9.63 4.15
N ILE A 46 -2.59 9.60 3.86
CA ILE A 46 -3.21 8.59 2.98
C ILE A 46 -2.54 8.60 1.61
N GLY A 47 -2.39 9.77 1.00
CA GLY A 47 -1.77 9.89 -0.32
C GLY A 47 -0.34 9.37 -0.35
N LEU A 48 0.47 9.74 0.66
CA LEU A 48 1.85 9.26 0.79
C LEU A 48 1.91 7.75 1.05
N ALA A 49 1.06 7.23 1.94
CA ALA A 49 0.98 5.80 2.22
C ALA A 49 0.58 4.99 0.97
N GLN A 50 -0.43 5.43 0.22
CA GLN A 50 -0.83 4.79 -1.04
C GLN A 50 0.28 4.90 -2.10
N PHE A 51 1.00 6.02 -2.15
CA PHE A 51 2.11 6.21 -3.09
C PHE A 51 3.22 5.16 -2.89
N THR A 52 3.46 4.71 -1.67
CA THR A 52 4.46 3.65 -1.41
C THR A 52 4.16 2.33 -2.13
N VAL A 53 2.90 2.04 -2.49
CA VAL A 53 2.53 0.87 -3.31
C VAL A 53 3.16 0.96 -4.71
N PHE A 54 3.12 2.15 -5.32
CA PHE A 54 3.75 2.37 -6.63
C PHE A 54 5.26 2.24 -6.56
N VAL A 55 5.87 2.75 -5.47
CA VAL A 55 7.30 2.56 -5.21
C VAL A 55 7.63 1.07 -5.07
N GLN A 56 6.83 0.30 -4.34
CA GLN A 56 7.03 -1.16 -4.20
C GLN A 56 6.96 -1.89 -5.53
N VAL A 57 5.95 -1.62 -6.34
CA VAL A 57 5.80 -2.25 -7.65
C VAL A 57 6.95 -1.85 -8.58
N ALA A 58 7.36 -0.58 -8.60
CA ALA A 58 8.50 -0.12 -9.40
C ALA A 58 9.82 -0.78 -8.98
N LEU A 59 10.08 -0.88 -7.67
CA LEU A 59 11.25 -1.58 -7.13
C LEU A 59 11.21 -3.07 -7.47
N GLY A 60 10.06 -3.74 -7.31
CA GLY A 60 9.90 -5.14 -7.66
C GLY A 60 10.17 -5.41 -9.14
N VAL A 61 9.63 -4.58 -10.04
CA VAL A 61 9.92 -4.65 -11.48
C VAL A 61 11.41 -4.42 -11.77
N ALA A 62 12.05 -3.49 -11.07
CA ALA A 62 13.48 -3.24 -11.23
C ALA A 62 14.32 -4.45 -10.77
N VAL A 63 13.96 -5.12 -9.67
CA VAL A 63 14.62 -6.35 -9.20
C VAL A 63 14.51 -7.46 -10.23
N VAL A 64 13.30 -7.74 -10.73
CA VAL A 64 13.09 -8.79 -11.76
C VAL A 64 13.91 -8.50 -13.01
N ASN A 65 13.93 -7.23 -13.46
CA ASN A 65 14.65 -6.87 -14.67
C ASN A 65 16.19 -6.92 -14.52
N ARG A 66 16.72 -6.50 -13.37
CA ARG A 66 18.17 -6.41 -13.11
C ARG A 66 18.75 -7.74 -12.67
N ASP A 67 18.13 -8.36 -11.67
CA ASP A 67 18.66 -9.51 -10.95
C ASP A 67 18.14 -10.84 -11.53
N LYS A 68 17.22 -10.77 -12.51
CA LYS A 68 16.63 -11.92 -13.22
C LYS A 68 15.97 -12.94 -12.28
N ILE A 69 15.50 -12.47 -11.14
CA ILE A 69 14.72 -13.25 -10.17
C ILE A 69 13.29 -13.36 -10.69
N GLU A 70 12.76 -14.58 -10.73
CA GLU A 70 11.34 -14.81 -11.00
C GLU A 70 10.58 -14.88 -9.67
N TYR A 71 9.60 -13.98 -9.49
CA TYR A 71 8.69 -14.06 -8.36
C TYR A 71 7.53 -15.00 -8.66
N PRO A 72 6.96 -15.67 -7.64
CA PRO A 72 5.70 -16.41 -7.81
C PRO A 72 4.61 -15.51 -8.40
N ALA A 73 3.82 -16.03 -9.35
CA ALA A 73 2.80 -15.25 -10.06
C ALA A 73 1.82 -14.51 -9.12
N PHE A 74 1.51 -15.13 -7.98
CA PHE A 74 0.65 -14.53 -6.96
C PHE A 74 1.27 -13.30 -6.27
N HIS A 75 2.60 -13.19 -6.17
CA HIS A 75 3.27 -12.00 -5.64
C HIS A 75 2.99 -10.78 -6.52
N ALA A 76 3.23 -10.88 -7.83
CA ALA A 76 2.96 -9.82 -8.80
C ALA A 76 1.46 -9.47 -8.85
N PHE A 77 0.59 -10.48 -8.74
CA PHE A 77 -0.86 -10.30 -8.66
C PHE A 77 -1.26 -9.37 -7.51
N TYR A 78 -0.79 -9.59 -6.28
CA TYR A 78 -1.16 -8.74 -5.15
C TYR A 78 -0.68 -7.29 -5.31
N GLY A 79 0.51 -7.08 -5.87
CA GLY A 79 1.03 -5.73 -6.18
C GLY A 79 0.16 -4.99 -7.19
N PHE A 80 -0.26 -5.67 -8.27
CA PHE A 80 -1.16 -5.08 -9.26
C PHE A 80 -2.57 -4.79 -8.68
N VAL A 81 -3.13 -5.74 -7.92
CA VAL A 81 -4.43 -5.53 -7.25
C VAL A 81 -4.38 -4.35 -6.29
N ALA A 82 -3.26 -4.11 -5.61
CA ALA A 82 -3.11 -2.94 -4.74
C ALA A 82 -3.16 -1.61 -5.51
N ILE A 83 -2.54 -1.51 -6.71
CA ILE A 83 -2.65 -0.33 -7.58
C ILE A 83 -4.10 -0.12 -8.03
N ILE A 84 -4.76 -1.18 -8.49
CA ILE A 84 -6.16 -1.12 -8.93
C ILE A 84 -7.09 -0.74 -7.77
N ALA A 85 -6.84 -1.25 -6.56
CA ALA A 85 -7.59 -0.87 -5.37
C ALA A 85 -7.49 0.64 -5.08
N ILE A 86 -6.29 1.23 -5.18
CA ILE A 86 -6.10 2.69 -5.04
C ILE A 86 -6.92 3.45 -6.08
N ALA A 87 -6.88 3.02 -7.35
CA ALA A 87 -7.64 3.65 -8.42
C ALA A 87 -9.16 3.59 -8.15
N ILE A 88 -9.67 2.43 -7.73
CA ILE A 88 -11.08 2.26 -7.36
C ILE A 88 -11.46 3.17 -6.18
N ILE A 89 -10.69 3.14 -5.09
CA ILE A 89 -10.90 3.99 -3.92
C ILE A 89 -11.00 5.47 -4.35
N TYR A 90 -10.06 5.92 -5.17
CA TYR A 90 -10.05 7.29 -5.66
C TYR A 90 -11.28 7.60 -6.52
N SER A 91 -11.64 6.73 -7.48
CA SER A 91 -12.79 6.93 -8.38
C SER A 91 -14.11 7.01 -7.63
N TYR A 92 -14.29 6.23 -6.56
CA TYR A 92 -15.52 6.23 -5.76
C TYR A 92 -15.59 7.33 -4.68
N ARG A 93 -14.51 8.10 -4.45
CA ARG A 93 -14.47 9.11 -3.36
C ARG A 93 -15.58 10.15 -3.42
N ALA A 94 -15.98 10.54 -4.63
CA ALA A 94 -17.05 11.52 -4.86
C ALA A 94 -18.43 10.90 -4.63
N GLN A 95 -18.63 9.67 -5.10
CA GLN A 95 -19.88 8.91 -4.96
C GLN A 95 -20.14 8.54 -3.49
N LEU A 96 -19.07 8.25 -2.74
CA LEU A 96 -19.11 7.90 -1.32
C LEU A 96 -18.72 9.06 -0.40
N LYS A 97 -19.01 10.32 -0.77
CA LYS A 97 -18.58 11.50 0.00
C LYS A 97 -18.98 11.43 1.50
N SER A 98 -20.19 10.94 1.81
CA SER A 98 -20.65 10.78 3.21
C SER A 98 -19.95 9.65 3.97
N ARG A 99 -19.36 8.69 3.24
CA ARG A 99 -18.66 7.51 3.76
C ARG A 99 -17.18 7.50 3.37
N VAL A 100 -16.61 8.64 2.99
CA VAL A 100 -15.25 8.74 2.43
C VAL A 100 -14.20 8.22 3.40
N TYR A 101 -14.37 8.48 4.71
CA TYR A 101 -13.48 7.95 5.75
C TYR A 101 -13.55 6.43 5.91
N LEU A 102 -14.72 5.82 5.69
CA LEU A 102 -14.85 4.36 5.66
C LEU A 102 -14.20 3.77 4.41
N LEU A 103 -14.38 4.42 3.26
CA LEU A 103 -13.78 4.02 1.99
C LEU A 103 -12.26 3.99 2.08
N TYR A 104 -11.64 5.08 2.54
CA TYR A 104 -10.18 5.12 2.74
C TYR A 104 -9.72 4.31 3.95
N GLY A 105 -10.56 4.15 4.97
CA GLY A 105 -10.28 3.35 6.16
C GLY A 105 -10.11 1.87 5.83
N PHE A 106 -11.18 1.25 5.33
CA PHE A 106 -11.13 -0.14 4.90
C PHE A 106 -10.24 -0.33 3.68
N GLY A 107 -10.17 0.66 2.79
CA GLY A 107 -9.24 0.64 1.65
C GLY A 107 -7.78 0.56 2.07
N GLY A 108 -7.35 1.35 3.06
CA GLY A 108 -6.00 1.29 3.62
C GLY A 108 -5.69 -0.06 4.29
N LEU A 109 -6.63 -0.59 5.07
CA LEU A 109 -6.48 -1.91 5.69
C LEU A 109 -6.44 -3.05 4.65
N PHE A 110 -7.21 -2.92 3.57
CA PHE A 110 -7.18 -3.88 2.46
C PHE A 110 -5.82 -3.87 1.76
N ILE A 111 -5.28 -2.68 1.44
CA ILE A 111 -3.93 -2.52 0.85
C ILE A 111 -2.84 -3.10 1.76
N MET A 112 -2.92 -2.85 3.08
CA MET A 112 -2.05 -3.50 4.07
C MET A 112 -2.14 -5.03 3.95
N GLY A 113 -3.35 -5.59 3.93
CA GLY A 113 -3.57 -7.04 3.82
C GLY A 113 -2.98 -7.64 2.54
N LEU A 114 -3.11 -6.95 1.40
CA LEU A 114 -2.46 -7.34 0.15
C LEU A 114 -0.93 -7.35 0.27
N GLY A 115 -0.35 -6.34 0.92
CA GLY A 115 1.09 -6.28 1.18
C GLY A 115 1.60 -7.44 2.04
N ILE A 116 0.88 -7.78 3.12
CA ILE A 116 1.22 -8.94 3.96
C ILE A 116 1.16 -10.23 3.13
N ARG A 117 0.12 -10.41 2.31
CA ARG A 117 -0.01 -11.58 1.42
C ARG A 117 1.11 -11.64 0.39
N ALA A 118 1.53 -10.51 -0.16
CA ALA A 118 2.65 -10.43 -1.10
C ALA A 118 3.97 -10.84 -0.46
N VAL A 119 4.23 -10.44 0.79
CA VAL A 119 5.43 -10.87 1.55
C VAL A 119 5.39 -12.37 1.82
N LEU A 120 4.28 -12.89 2.34
CA LEU A 120 4.17 -14.32 2.69
C LEU A 120 4.31 -15.24 1.47
N VAL A 121 3.74 -14.84 0.33
CA VAL A 121 3.86 -15.61 -0.91
C VAL A 121 5.23 -15.41 -1.56
N GLY A 122 5.84 -14.23 -1.44
CA GLY A 122 7.18 -13.97 -1.96
C GLY A 122 8.29 -14.72 -1.20
N GLN A 123 8.04 -15.15 0.04
CA GLN A 123 8.94 -15.99 0.84
C GLN A 123 8.80 -17.50 0.54
N ALA A 124 7.71 -17.90 -0.10
CA ALA A 124 7.34 -19.31 -0.30
C ALA A 124 7.81 -19.88 -1.65
N GLY A 125 8.54 -19.11 -2.47
CA GLY A 125 9.17 -19.54 -3.72
C GLY A 125 10.65 -19.19 -3.70
#